data_AF-T0MH91-F1
#
_entry.id   AF-T0MH91-F1
#
_cell.length_a   1.000
_cell.length_b   1.000
_cell.length_c   1.000
_cell.angle_alpha   90.00
_cell.angle_beta   90.00
_cell.angle_gamma   90.00
#
_symmetry.space_group_name_H-M   'P 1'
#
loop_
_entity.id
_entity.type
_entity.pdbx_description
1 polymer ?
#
loop_
_entity_poly.entity_id
_entity_poly.type
_entity_poly.pdbx_seq_one_letter_code
_entity_poly.pdbx_strand_id
1 'polypeptide(L)'
;MHHYGSFVRLLMYNTNKNILTKKQEIKTKYGIDTKGVHELIEYTKLNINNLGLELIGVEKNSVVDPVLTDKYFLRMGDLENKGINNKNIENERVDHKDLENEGVNNKEICSSVNEGNLENENISTFNENISILEKSKENIFTTFIDKSNLSSIDTKLIITYSFILLENNKILFNKLTNLLNRINIFKNTDIENYLRFLKKDNFINFMKVDDEYEVVLGFRYFSDFGDIDILDFL
;
A
#
# COMPACT_ATOMS: atom_id res chain seq x y z
N MET A 1 -6.61 3.10 17.27
CA MET A 1 -5.61 3.65 18.23
C MET A 1 -5.29 5.09 17.81
N HIS A 2 -5.71 6.09 18.60
CA HIS A 2 -5.86 7.49 18.14
C HIS A 2 -4.58 8.30 17.81
N HIS A 3 -3.38 7.73 17.89
CA HIS A 3 -2.14 8.47 17.60
C HIS A 3 -1.15 7.69 16.73
N TYR A 4 -1.56 6.55 16.17
CA TYR A 4 -0.64 5.66 15.46
C TYR A 4 0.03 6.34 14.26
N GLY A 5 -0.74 6.90 13.33
CA GLY A 5 -0.19 7.56 12.13
C GLY A 5 0.75 8.71 12.51
N SER A 6 0.29 9.58 13.41
CA SER A 6 1.10 10.71 13.91
C SER A 6 2.37 10.29 14.65
N PHE A 7 2.37 9.14 15.33
CA PHE A 7 3.55 8.59 16.00
C PHE A 7 4.55 8.00 15.02
N VAL A 8 4.09 7.22 14.04
CA VAL A 8 4.95 6.70 12.97
C VAL A 8 5.60 7.85 12.20
N ARG A 9 4.85 8.91 11.86
CA ARG A 9 5.41 10.13 11.24
C ARG A 9 6.54 10.74 12.07
N LEU A 10 6.35 10.85 13.39
CA LEU A 10 7.39 11.38 14.28
C LEU A 10 8.65 10.51 14.26
N LEU A 11 8.49 9.18 14.38
CA LEU A 11 9.60 8.25 14.34
C LEU A 11 10.38 8.34 13.03
N MET A 12 9.68 8.37 11.89
CA MET A 12 10.31 8.48 10.57
C MET A 12 11.04 9.81 10.38
N TYR A 13 10.40 10.91 10.78
CA TYR A 13 11.02 12.24 10.74
C TYR A 13 12.33 12.25 11.55
N ASN A 14 12.30 11.72 12.77
CA ASN A 14 13.45 11.66 13.65
C ASN A 14 14.54 10.73 13.08
N THR A 15 14.18 9.54 12.58
CA THR A 15 15.11 8.62 11.91
C THR A 15 15.80 9.26 10.71
N ASN A 16 15.07 9.97 9.84
CA ASN A 16 15.65 10.67 8.69
C ASN A 16 16.63 11.79 9.10
N LYS A 17 16.50 12.31 10.33
CA LYS A 17 17.42 13.28 10.92
C LYS A 17 18.51 12.64 11.79
N ASN A 18 18.56 11.30 11.87
CA ASN A 18 19.40 10.56 12.80
C ASN A 18 19.23 10.99 14.27
N ILE A 19 17.98 11.28 14.66
CA ILE A 19 17.59 11.68 16.01
C ILE A 19 16.82 10.51 16.66
N LEU A 20 17.12 10.23 17.93
CA LEU A 20 16.35 9.27 18.73
C LEU A 20 15.06 9.92 19.24
N THR A 21 13.94 9.24 19.07
CA THR A 21 12.65 9.69 19.61
C THR A 21 12.58 9.35 21.09
N LYS A 22 12.23 10.30 21.97
CA LYS A 22 12.20 10.06 23.43
C LYS A 22 10.79 9.72 23.93
N LYS A 23 10.66 8.79 24.88
CA LYS A 23 9.39 8.45 25.55
C LYS A 23 8.67 9.68 26.08
N GLN A 24 9.41 10.56 26.76
CA GLN A 24 8.85 11.79 27.33
C GLN A 24 8.32 12.78 26.27
N GLU A 25 8.94 12.81 25.10
CA GLU A 25 8.49 13.64 23.97
C GLU A 25 7.13 13.15 23.45
N ILE A 26 6.96 11.83 23.30
CA ILE A 26 5.69 11.20 22.90
C ILE A 26 4.59 11.54 23.91
N LYS A 27 4.85 11.35 25.21
CA LYS A 27 3.88 11.66 26.28
C LYS A 27 3.42 13.11 26.21
N THR A 28 4.38 14.03 26.09
CA THR A 28 4.10 15.47 26.04
C THR A 28 3.34 15.84 24.78
N LYS A 29 3.74 15.30 23.63
CA LYS A 29 3.16 15.64 22.32
C LYS A 29 1.74 15.13 22.14
N TYR A 30 1.45 13.92 22.61
CA TYR A 30 0.13 13.29 22.43
C TYR A 30 -0.76 13.36 23.68
N GLY A 31 -0.25 13.89 24.80
CA GLY A 31 -1.02 13.99 26.05
C GLY A 31 -1.38 12.62 26.65
N ILE A 32 -0.56 11.59 26.40
CA ILE A 32 -0.78 10.22 26.86
C ILE A 32 0.16 9.83 28.00
N ASP A 33 -0.30 8.93 28.86
CA ASP A 33 0.48 8.41 29.99
C ASP A 33 1.47 7.31 29.54
N THR A 34 2.19 6.71 30.49
CA THR A 34 3.16 5.65 30.17
C THR A 34 2.49 4.43 29.54
N LYS A 35 1.29 4.08 29.99
CA LYS A 35 0.54 2.92 29.50
C LYS A 35 0.14 3.13 28.04
N GLY A 36 -0.40 4.32 27.71
CA GLY A 36 -0.74 4.68 26.34
C GLY A 36 0.47 4.67 25.41
N VAL A 37 1.65 5.10 25.87
CA VAL A 37 2.89 4.97 25.07
C VAL A 37 3.27 3.50 24.85
N HIS A 38 3.15 2.64 25.87
CA HIS A 38 3.46 1.22 25.71
C HIS A 38 2.52 0.53 24.72
N GLU A 39 1.22 0.78 24.82
CA GLU A 39 0.24 0.29 23.85
C GLU A 39 0.62 0.74 22.43
N LEU A 40 0.96 2.02 22.27
CA LEU A 40 1.35 2.61 20.99
C LEU A 40 2.61 1.96 20.41
N ILE A 41 3.63 1.70 21.24
CA ILE A 41 4.84 0.98 20.84
C ILE A 41 4.53 -0.44 20.38
N GLU A 42 3.73 -1.20 21.15
CA GLU A 42 3.39 -2.57 20.79
C GLU A 42 2.60 -2.65 19.49
N TYR A 43 1.61 -1.77 19.34
CA TYR A 43 0.85 -1.67 18.09
C TYR A 43 1.77 -1.29 16.92
N THR A 44 2.72 -0.37 17.11
CA THR A 44 3.70 -0.04 16.08
C THR A 44 4.61 -1.22 15.75
N LYS A 45 5.13 -1.97 16.72
CA LYS A 45 5.95 -3.17 16.44
C LYS A 45 5.23 -4.18 15.54
N LEU A 46 3.94 -4.39 15.79
CA LEU A 46 3.12 -5.32 14.99
C LEU A 46 2.96 -4.85 13.54
N ASN A 47 2.75 -3.55 13.32
CA ASN A 47 2.36 -3.03 12.02
C ASN A 47 3.53 -2.48 11.19
N ILE A 48 4.58 -1.95 11.82
CA ILE A 48 5.69 -1.29 11.13
C ILE A 48 6.54 -2.29 10.32
N ASN A 49 6.52 -3.56 10.73
CA ASN A 49 7.18 -4.65 10.01
C ASN A 49 6.65 -4.83 8.58
N ASN A 50 5.36 -4.53 8.34
CA ASN A 50 4.75 -4.61 7.02
C ASN A 50 5.33 -3.55 6.06
N LEU A 51 6.02 -2.55 6.60
CA LEU A 51 6.72 -1.50 5.85
C LEU A 51 8.20 -1.81 5.64
N GLY A 52 8.67 -3.01 6.01
CA GLY A 52 10.10 -3.36 5.98
C GLY A 52 10.93 -2.62 7.03
N LEU A 53 10.28 -2.07 8.06
CA LEU A 53 10.91 -1.33 9.13
C LEU A 53 10.79 -2.07 10.45
N GLU A 54 11.70 -1.79 11.37
CA GLU A 54 11.70 -2.30 12.73
C GLU A 54 11.80 -1.13 13.71
N LEU A 55 10.90 -1.11 14.68
CA LEU A 55 10.98 -0.21 15.83
C LEU A 55 11.87 -0.83 16.91
N ILE A 56 12.98 -0.17 17.20
CA ILE A 56 13.94 -0.62 18.21
C ILE A 56 14.07 0.37 19.35
N GLY A 57 14.35 -0.17 20.54
CA GLY A 57 14.81 0.60 21.68
C GLY A 57 16.32 0.79 21.65
N VAL A 58 16.81 1.96 22.03
CA VAL A 58 18.26 2.28 22.02
C VAL A 58 18.73 2.69 23.41
N GLU A 59 19.60 1.87 23.99
CA GLU A 59 20.39 2.21 25.17
C GLU A 59 21.85 2.48 24.82
N LYS A 60 22.65 2.87 25.82
CA LYS A 60 24.01 3.43 25.63
C LYS A 60 24.83 2.71 24.55
N ASN A 61 24.80 1.36 24.53
CA ASN A 61 25.54 0.55 23.56
C ASN A 61 24.76 -0.68 23.08
N SER A 62 23.43 -0.68 23.18
CA SER A 62 22.63 -1.87 22.88
C SER A 62 21.27 -1.53 22.30
N VAL A 63 20.81 -2.44 21.44
CA VAL A 63 19.41 -2.51 21.03
C VAL A 63 18.66 -3.31 22.08
N VAL A 64 17.54 -2.77 22.55
CA VAL A 64 16.66 -3.38 23.55
C VAL A 64 15.21 -3.34 23.07
N ASP A 65 14.31 -4.05 23.74
CA ASP A 65 12.88 -3.93 23.45
C ASP A 65 12.45 -2.46 23.65
N PRO A 66 11.79 -1.82 22.66
CA PRO A 66 11.35 -0.43 22.77
C PRO A 66 10.38 -0.21 23.93
N VAL A 67 9.64 -1.21 24.43
CA VAL A 67 8.79 -1.03 25.62
C VAL A 67 9.62 -0.72 26.87
N LEU A 68 10.82 -1.29 26.96
CA LEU A 68 11.67 -1.26 28.15
C LEU A 68 12.58 -0.02 28.23
N THR A 69 12.64 0.81 27.19
CA THR A 69 13.55 1.96 27.13
C THR A 69 12.84 3.29 26.90
N ASP A 70 13.59 4.37 27.05
CA ASP A 70 13.12 5.75 26.88
C ASP A 70 13.50 6.38 25.54
N LYS A 71 14.22 5.66 24.67
CA LYS A 71 14.68 6.16 23.37
C LYS A 71 14.42 5.14 22.27
N TYR A 72 13.89 5.62 21.15
CA TYR A 72 13.46 4.80 20.03
C TYR A 72 14.11 5.22 18.73
N PHE A 73 14.23 4.27 17.84
CA PHE A 73 14.68 4.48 16.48
C PHE A 73 13.96 3.52 15.53
N LEU A 74 13.66 3.96 14.32
CA LEU A 74 13.29 3.07 13.22
C LEU A 74 14.54 2.69 12.44
N ARG A 75 14.71 1.41 12.15
CA ARG A 75 15.70 0.89 11.19
C ARG A 75 15.03 0.00 10.15
N MET A 76 15.77 -0.34 9.09
CA MET A 76 15.33 -1.39 8.18
C MET A 76 15.28 -2.72 8.94
N GLY A 77 14.17 -3.43 8.83
CA GLY A 77 14.03 -4.74 9.45
C GLY A 77 14.76 -5.81 8.63
N ASP A 78 15.39 -6.76 9.30
CA ASP A 78 15.95 -7.94 8.64
C ASP A 78 14.80 -8.82 8.12
N LEU A 79 14.55 -8.73 6.80
CA LEU A 79 13.52 -9.52 6.12
C LEU A 79 13.87 -11.02 6.08
N GLU A 80 15.13 -11.39 6.36
CA GLU A 80 15.67 -12.74 6.16
C GLU A 80 15.20 -13.77 7.20
N ASN A 81 14.80 -13.37 8.41
CA ASN A 81 14.45 -14.31 9.50
C ASN A 81 12.94 -14.59 9.64
N LYS A 82 12.10 -14.11 8.72
CA LYS A 82 10.63 -14.20 8.87
C LYS A 82 9.92 -15.23 7.98
N GLY A 83 10.65 -16.15 7.34
CA GLY A 83 10.02 -17.19 6.50
C GLY A 83 9.29 -16.63 5.27
N ILE A 84 9.46 -15.33 4.98
CA ILE A 84 9.26 -14.76 3.67
C ILE A 84 10.54 -15.11 2.92
N ASN A 85 10.50 -16.13 2.06
CA ASN A 85 11.61 -16.51 1.18
C ASN A 85 11.87 -15.39 0.15
N ASN A 86 12.31 -14.21 0.59
CA ASN A 86 12.84 -13.17 -0.27
C ASN A 86 14.34 -13.39 -0.45
N LYS A 87 14.71 -14.55 -1.01
CA LYS A 87 15.97 -14.63 -1.76
C LYS A 87 15.74 -13.81 -3.02
N ASN A 88 16.45 -12.69 -3.12
CA ASN A 88 16.51 -11.71 -4.23
C ASN A 88 16.01 -10.32 -3.83
N ILE A 89 16.61 -9.73 -2.80
CA ILE A 89 16.88 -8.29 -2.81
C ILE A 89 18.40 -8.15 -2.98
N GLU A 90 18.89 -8.57 -4.14
CA GLU A 90 20.15 -8.02 -4.61
C GLU A 90 19.87 -6.58 -5.00
N ASN A 91 20.72 -5.67 -4.51
CA ASN A 91 20.79 -4.30 -4.97
C ASN A 91 21.18 -4.28 -6.45
N GLU A 92 20.27 -4.60 -7.35
CA GLU A 92 20.40 -4.20 -8.73
C GLU A 92 20.20 -2.68 -8.75
N ARG A 93 21.33 -1.97 -8.76
CA ARG A 93 21.43 -0.77 -9.58
C ARG A 93 21.03 -1.20 -10.98
N VAL A 94 19.75 -1.05 -11.31
CA VAL A 94 19.25 -1.25 -12.66
C VAL A 94 19.85 -0.11 -13.49
N ASP A 95 21.01 -0.40 -14.09
CA ASP A 95 21.51 0.39 -15.19
C ASP A 95 20.48 0.28 -16.31
N HIS A 96 19.94 1.43 -16.68
CA HIS A 96 18.96 1.60 -17.74
C HIS A 96 19.49 1.03 -19.06
N LYS A 97 18.94 -0.11 -19.49
CA LYS A 97 18.72 -0.53 -20.88
C LYS A 97 17.95 -1.85 -20.85
N ASP A 98 17.14 -2.09 -21.87
CA ASP A 98 16.43 -3.34 -22.13
C ASP A 98 14.99 -3.45 -21.58
N LEU A 99 14.15 -2.48 -21.95
CA LEU A 99 12.71 -2.71 -22.23
C LEU A 99 12.31 -1.95 -23.50
N GLU A 100 13.10 -2.10 -24.56
CA GLU A 100 12.69 -1.68 -25.91
C GLU A 100 12.40 -2.90 -26.78
N ASN A 101 11.22 -2.87 -27.39
CA ASN A 101 10.74 -3.65 -28.53
C ASN A 101 10.34 -5.11 -28.28
N GLU A 102 9.03 -5.32 -28.11
CA GLU A 102 8.28 -6.20 -29.03
C GLU A 102 6.91 -5.59 -29.34
N GLY A 103 6.80 -4.98 -30.52
CA GLY A 103 5.51 -4.63 -31.11
C GLY A 103 4.87 -5.89 -31.67
N VAL A 104 3.77 -6.34 -31.06
CA VAL A 104 2.96 -7.43 -31.60
C VAL A 104 1.74 -6.83 -32.30
N ASN A 105 1.78 -6.90 -33.63
CA ASN A 105 0.66 -6.64 -34.54
C ASN A 105 -0.45 -7.67 -34.31
N ASN A 106 -1.59 -7.25 -33.77
CA ASN A 106 -2.81 -8.07 -33.79
C ASN A 106 -3.52 -7.91 -35.14
N LYS A 107 -3.26 -8.85 -36.05
CA LYS A 107 -4.07 -9.10 -37.24
C LYS A 107 -4.83 -10.41 -37.05
N GLU A 108 -6.16 -10.27 -37.00
CA GLU A 108 -7.22 -11.26 -37.27
C GLU A 108 -6.81 -12.75 -37.34
N ILE A 109 -7.30 -13.58 -36.40
CA ILE A 109 -7.82 -14.92 -36.72
C ILE A 109 -8.99 -15.26 -35.78
N CYS A 110 -10.21 -15.20 -36.32
CA CYS A 110 -11.34 -15.99 -35.84
C CYS A 110 -11.31 -17.37 -36.52
N SER A 111 -11.34 -18.45 -35.75
CA SER A 111 -12.05 -19.69 -36.15
C SER A 111 -12.27 -20.64 -34.96
N SER A 112 -13.55 -20.75 -34.60
CA SER A 112 -14.27 -21.96 -34.17
C SER A 112 -13.54 -23.05 -33.37
N VAL A 113 -13.91 -23.19 -32.09
CA VAL A 113 -14.04 -24.52 -31.43
C VAL A 113 -15.29 -24.49 -30.54
N ASN A 114 -16.16 -25.48 -30.74
CA ASN A 114 -17.44 -25.66 -30.04
C ASN A 114 -17.25 -26.22 -28.62
N GLU A 115 -17.98 -25.58 -27.70
CA GLU A 115 -18.73 -26.07 -26.54
C GLU A 115 -18.42 -27.47 -25.96
N GLY A 116 -17.79 -27.44 -24.77
CA GLY A 116 -18.02 -28.41 -23.71
C GLY A 116 -18.84 -27.74 -22.61
N ASN A 117 -20.13 -28.07 -22.54
CA ASN A 117 -21.07 -27.64 -21.52
C ASN A 117 -20.74 -28.27 -20.16
N LEU A 118 -20.39 -27.45 -19.17
CA LEU A 118 -20.68 -27.59 -17.72
C LEU A 118 -20.07 -26.35 -17.01
N GLU A 119 -20.86 -25.67 -16.17
CA GLU A 119 -20.50 -24.51 -15.29
C GLU A 119 -20.88 -23.08 -15.72
N ASN A 120 -21.89 -22.87 -16.59
CA ASN A 120 -22.28 -21.51 -17.02
C ASN A 120 -23.29 -20.75 -16.14
N GLU A 121 -23.99 -21.37 -15.18
CA GLU A 121 -25.04 -20.65 -14.42
C GLU A 121 -24.51 -19.88 -13.19
N ASN A 122 -23.36 -20.28 -12.62
CA ASN A 122 -22.78 -19.57 -11.47
C ASN A 122 -21.85 -18.41 -11.88
N ILE A 123 -21.24 -18.48 -13.06
CA ILE A 123 -20.31 -17.45 -13.56
C ILE A 123 -21.06 -16.25 -14.14
N SER A 124 -22.19 -16.45 -14.82
CA SER A 124 -22.97 -15.32 -15.34
C SER A 124 -23.52 -14.47 -14.20
N THR A 125 -24.03 -15.12 -13.14
CA THR A 125 -24.58 -14.46 -11.96
C THR A 125 -23.50 -13.74 -11.15
N PHE A 126 -22.27 -14.27 -11.08
CA PHE A 126 -21.13 -13.59 -10.44
C PHE A 126 -20.65 -12.38 -11.26
N ASN A 127 -20.52 -12.51 -12.59
CA ASN A 127 -20.14 -11.40 -13.48
C ASN A 127 -21.20 -10.31 -13.55
N GLU A 128 -22.47 -10.67 -13.46
CA GLU A 128 -23.59 -9.71 -13.44
C GLU A 128 -23.65 -8.95 -12.11
N ASN A 129 -23.39 -9.63 -10.98
CA ASN A 129 -23.25 -8.98 -9.67
C ASN A 129 -22.01 -8.09 -9.59
N ILE A 130 -20.87 -8.49 -10.18
CA ILE A 130 -19.68 -7.63 -10.32
C ILE A 130 -20.03 -6.40 -11.18
N SER A 131 -20.70 -6.57 -12.33
CA SER A 131 -21.13 -5.47 -13.21
C SER A 131 -22.08 -4.48 -12.51
N ILE A 132 -23.03 -4.97 -11.71
CA ILE A 132 -23.96 -4.14 -10.95
C ILE A 132 -23.23 -3.41 -9.83
N LEU A 133 -22.32 -4.10 -9.12
CA LEU A 133 -21.49 -3.52 -8.07
C LEU A 133 -20.47 -2.50 -8.61
N GLU A 134 -19.91 -2.76 -9.80
CA GLU A 134 -19.01 -1.87 -10.54
C GLU A 134 -19.75 -0.61 -11.00
N LYS A 135 -20.95 -0.75 -11.58
CA LYS A 135 -21.78 0.40 -11.99
C LYS A 135 -22.27 1.23 -10.80
N SER A 136 -22.62 0.59 -9.68
CA SER A 136 -23.01 1.33 -8.47
C SER A 136 -21.83 2.06 -7.84
N LYS A 137 -20.63 1.43 -7.81
CA LYS A 137 -19.42 2.04 -7.26
C LYS A 137 -18.90 3.18 -8.14
N GLU A 138 -18.89 3.01 -9.46
CA GLU A 138 -18.41 4.03 -10.40
C GLU A 138 -19.25 5.33 -10.34
N ASN A 139 -20.57 5.21 -10.13
CA ASN A 139 -21.46 6.36 -9.91
C ASN A 139 -21.24 7.07 -8.57
N ILE A 140 -20.93 6.33 -7.49
CA ILE A 140 -20.69 6.95 -6.18
C ILE A 140 -19.36 7.70 -6.17
N PHE A 141 -18.30 7.08 -6.72
CA PHE A 141 -16.99 7.72 -6.84
C PHE A 141 -17.06 9.02 -7.65
N THR A 142 -17.66 8.99 -8.84
CA THR A 142 -17.76 10.18 -9.72
C THR A 142 -18.54 11.33 -9.07
N THR A 143 -19.65 11.02 -8.38
CA THR A 143 -20.48 12.04 -7.71
C THR A 143 -19.78 12.67 -6.49
N PHE A 144 -18.92 11.93 -5.79
CA PHE A 144 -18.17 12.43 -4.64
C PHE A 144 -17.01 13.35 -5.07
N ILE A 145 -16.27 12.92 -6.09
CA ILE A 145 -15.09 13.63 -6.62
C ILE A 145 -15.46 15.04 -7.11
N ASP A 146 -16.63 15.20 -7.74
CA ASP A 146 -17.09 16.50 -8.24
C ASP A 146 -17.40 17.53 -7.13
N LYS A 147 -17.59 17.10 -5.87
CA LYS A 147 -17.89 18.00 -4.74
C LYS A 147 -16.66 18.42 -3.95
N SER A 148 -15.62 17.60 -3.96
CA SER A 148 -14.34 17.88 -3.33
C SER A 148 -13.42 18.54 -4.35
N ASN A 149 -12.91 19.74 -4.09
CA ASN A 149 -11.90 20.41 -4.95
C ASN A 149 -10.53 19.70 -4.94
N LEU A 150 -10.52 18.36 -5.01
CA LEU A 150 -9.34 17.51 -5.03
C LEU A 150 -8.67 17.61 -6.39
N SER A 151 -7.33 17.59 -6.39
CA SER A 151 -6.59 17.52 -7.64
C SER A 151 -6.80 16.16 -8.31
N SER A 152 -6.59 16.09 -9.62
CA SER A 152 -6.74 14.83 -10.36
C SER A 152 -5.78 13.73 -9.87
N ILE A 153 -4.65 14.10 -9.27
CA ILE A 153 -3.69 13.14 -8.68
C ILE A 153 -4.20 12.60 -7.33
N ASP A 154 -4.78 13.46 -6.48
CA ASP A 154 -5.31 13.05 -5.17
C ASP A 154 -6.49 12.09 -5.35
N THR A 155 -7.36 12.37 -6.31
CA THR A 155 -8.49 11.50 -6.62
C THR A 155 -8.03 10.12 -7.09
N LYS A 156 -7.06 10.06 -8.02
CA LYS A 156 -6.50 8.79 -8.47
C LYS A 156 -5.86 8.02 -7.33
N LEU A 157 -5.18 8.72 -6.42
CA LEU A 157 -4.55 8.13 -5.25
C LEU A 157 -5.60 7.49 -4.31
N ILE A 158 -6.67 8.23 -3.98
CA ILE A 158 -7.76 7.74 -3.13
C ILE A 158 -8.44 6.50 -3.74
N ILE A 159 -8.71 6.52 -5.04
CA ILE A 159 -9.28 5.36 -5.75
C ILE A 159 -8.33 4.15 -5.68
N THR A 160 -7.03 4.38 -5.91
CA THR A 160 -6.02 3.32 -5.84
C THR A 160 -5.98 2.69 -4.45
N TYR A 161 -6.00 3.52 -3.40
CA TYR A 161 -6.07 3.04 -2.02
C TYR A 161 -7.33 2.26 -1.72
N SER A 162 -8.47 2.74 -2.19
CA SER A 162 -9.76 2.08 -2.02
C SER A 162 -9.73 0.65 -2.55
N PHE A 163 -9.16 0.42 -3.74
CA PHE A 163 -9.02 -0.94 -4.28
C PHE A 163 -8.11 -1.84 -3.44
N ILE A 164 -6.98 -1.31 -2.96
CA ILE A 164 -6.07 -2.06 -2.09
C ILE A 164 -6.76 -2.42 -0.77
N LEU A 165 -7.50 -1.49 -0.17
CA LEU A 165 -8.24 -1.70 1.09
C LEU A 165 -9.37 -2.72 0.91
N LEU A 166 -10.15 -2.62 -0.16
CA LEU A 166 -11.24 -3.56 -0.47
C LEU A 166 -10.75 -4.99 -0.69
N GLU A 167 -9.49 -5.17 -1.06
CA GLU A 167 -8.84 -6.48 -1.22
C GLU A 167 -8.03 -6.89 0.03
N ASN A 168 -8.44 -6.42 1.22
CA ASN A 168 -7.79 -6.73 2.50
C ASN A 168 -6.34 -6.23 2.60
N ASN A 169 -6.09 -4.98 2.17
CA ASN A 169 -4.80 -4.28 2.20
C ASN A 169 -3.72 -4.79 1.21
N LYS A 170 -4.07 -5.71 0.30
CA LYS A 170 -3.16 -6.22 -0.71
C LYS A 170 -3.91 -6.63 -1.97
N ILE A 171 -3.34 -6.37 -3.14
CA ILE A 171 -3.98 -6.70 -4.42
C ILE A 171 -2.92 -7.07 -5.46
N LEU A 172 -3.17 -8.08 -6.29
CA LEU A 172 -2.27 -8.41 -7.39
C LEU A 172 -2.12 -7.22 -8.35
N PHE A 173 -0.89 -6.94 -8.79
CA PHE A 173 -0.55 -5.82 -9.67
C PHE A 173 -1.40 -5.82 -10.95
N ASN A 174 -1.55 -6.99 -11.58
CA ASN A 174 -2.37 -7.16 -12.79
C ASN A 174 -3.86 -6.88 -12.50
N LYS A 175 -4.37 -7.35 -11.36
CA LYS A 175 -5.75 -7.11 -10.94
C LYS A 175 -5.99 -5.62 -10.69
N LEU A 176 -5.10 -4.94 -9.97
CA LEU A 176 -5.18 -3.49 -9.74
C LEU A 176 -5.13 -2.70 -11.04
N THR A 177 -4.19 -3.05 -11.93
CA THR A 177 -4.04 -2.39 -13.23
C THR A 177 -5.32 -2.50 -14.07
N ASN A 178 -5.91 -3.70 -14.11
CA ASN A 178 -7.17 -3.93 -14.81
C ASN A 178 -8.33 -3.12 -14.22
N LEU A 179 -8.44 -3.03 -12.89
CA LEU A 179 -9.47 -2.22 -12.23
C LEU A 179 -9.30 -0.73 -12.51
N LEU A 180 -8.08 -0.20 -12.41
CA LEU A 180 -7.80 1.22 -12.67
C LEU A 180 -8.08 1.60 -14.13
N ASN A 181 -7.73 0.73 -15.09
CA ASN A 181 -7.99 0.96 -16.53
C ASN A 181 -9.48 1.08 -16.88
N ARG A 182 -10.37 0.50 -16.07
CA ARG A 182 -11.82 0.58 -16.29
C ARG A 182 -12.41 1.93 -15.88
N ILE A 183 -11.76 2.65 -14.98
CA ILE A 183 -12.29 3.91 -14.45
C ILE A 183 -11.92 5.08 -15.36
N ASN A 184 -12.93 5.86 -15.75
CA ASN A 184 -12.77 6.96 -16.69
C ASN A 184 -11.67 7.99 -16.30
N ILE A 185 -11.44 8.24 -15.01
CA ILE A 185 -10.40 9.18 -14.55
C ILE A 185 -8.98 8.74 -14.95
N PHE A 186 -8.77 7.45 -15.25
CA PHE A 186 -7.50 6.89 -15.68
C PHE A 186 -7.38 6.73 -17.19
N LYS A 187 -8.40 7.06 -17.99
CA LYS A 187 -8.45 6.79 -19.44
C LYS A 187 -7.22 7.24 -20.24
N ASN A 188 -6.58 8.34 -19.83
CA ASN A 188 -5.38 8.88 -20.47
C ASN A 188 -4.12 8.73 -19.60
N THR A 189 -4.13 7.79 -18.66
CA THR A 189 -3.04 7.56 -17.70
C THR A 189 -2.36 6.26 -18.05
N ASP A 190 -1.05 6.31 -18.22
CA ASP A 190 -0.23 5.10 -18.19
C ASP A 190 -0.22 4.57 -16.75
N ILE A 191 -1.01 3.52 -16.51
CA ILE A 191 -1.22 2.95 -15.18
C ILE A 191 0.09 2.42 -14.60
N GLU A 192 0.94 1.79 -15.40
CA GLU A 192 2.18 1.21 -14.92
C GLU A 192 3.14 2.32 -14.45
N ASN A 193 3.31 3.36 -15.27
CA ASN A 193 4.12 4.52 -14.87
C ASN A 193 3.52 5.27 -13.68
N TYR A 194 2.19 5.35 -13.58
CA TYR A 194 1.52 5.92 -12.41
C TYR A 194 1.79 5.12 -11.13
N LEU A 195 1.64 3.79 -11.16
CA LEU A 195 1.92 2.94 -10.00
C LEU A 195 3.41 2.96 -9.63
N ARG A 196 4.32 3.00 -10.61
CA ARG A 196 5.77 3.20 -10.37
C ARG A 196 6.05 4.55 -9.70
N PHE A 197 5.35 5.62 -10.11
CA PHE A 197 5.41 6.93 -9.46
C PHE A 197 4.94 6.84 -8.00
N LEU A 198 3.80 6.20 -7.74
CA LEU A 198 3.30 6.00 -6.36
C LEU A 198 4.28 5.19 -5.50
N LYS A 199 4.89 4.15 -6.07
CA LYS A 199 5.92 3.36 -5.40
C LYS A 199 7.14 4.20 -5.05
N LYS A 200 7.65 4.99 -6.00
CA LYS A 200 8.80 5.88 -5.79
C LYS A 200 8.59 6.85 -4.63
N ASP A 201 7.36 7.35 -4.50
CA ASP A 201 6.95 8.27 -3.44
C ASP A 201 6.43 7.56 -2.18
N ASN A 202 6.54 6.22 -2.13
CA ASN A 202 6.18 5.34 -1.02
C ASN A 202 4.69 5.40 -0.61
N PHE A 203 3.81 5.78 -1.54
CA PHE A 203 2.37 5.68 -1.36
C PHE A 203 1.90 4.23 -1.41
N ILE A 204 2.56 3.39 -2.21
CA ILE A 204 2.35 1.94 -2.32
C ILE A 204 3.70 1.22 -2.30
N ASN A 205 3.69 -0.09 -2.05
CA ASN A 205 4.85 -0.98 -2.19
C ASN A 205 4.50 -2.16 -3.10
N PHE A 206 5.52 -2.70 -3.79
CA PHE A 206 5.39 -3.94 -4.55
C PHE A 206 6.11 -5.06 -3.80
N MET A 207 5.42 -6.18 -3.58
CA MET A 207 5.96 -7.39 -2.97
C MET A 207 5.90 -8.51 -3.99
N LYS A 208 7.03 -9.19 -4.23
CA LYS A 208 7.04 -10.37 -5.11
C LYS A 208 6.46 -11.56 -4.36
N VAL A 209 5.47 -12.23 -4.96
CA VAL A 209 4.85 -13.45 -4.45
C VAL A 209 4.81 -14.45 -5.59
N ASP A 210 5.59 -15.51 -5.49
CA ASP A 210 5.87 -16.45 -6.57
C ASP A 210 6.40 -15.73 -7.83
N ASP A 211 5.71 -15.84 -8.96
CA ASP A 211 6.04 -15.18 -10.23
C ASP A 211 5.24 -13.89 -10.47
N GLU A 212 4.46 -13.43 -9.48
CA GLU A 212 3.63 -12.24 -9.56
C GLU A 212 4.05 -11.16 -8.55
N TYR A 213 3.45 -9.97 -8.67
CA TYR A 213 3.63 -8.88 -7.73
C TYR A 213 2.31 -8.55 -7.04
N GLU A 214 2.31 -8.52 -5.71
CA GLU A 214 1.27 -7.89 -4.90
C GLU A 214 1.59 -6.41 -4.67
N VAL A 215 0.57 -5.57 -4.70
CA VAL A 215 0.61 -4.16 -4.35
C VAL A 215 -0.02 -3.99 -2.97
N VAL A 216 0.72 -3.38 -2.06
CA VAL A 216 0.27 -3.07 -0.69
C VAL A 216 0.39 -1.58 -0.43
N LEU A 217 -0.30 -1.09 0.60
CA LEU A 217 -0.19 0.30 1.02
C LEU A 217 1.23 0.59 1.51
N GLY A 218 1.82 1.66 1.00
CA GLY A 218 3.14 2.13 1.41
C GLY A 218 3.05 2.95 2.69
N PHE A 219 4.20 3.27 3.30
CA PHE A 219 4.18 4.01 4.56
C PHE A 219 3.50 5.37 4.44
N ARG A 220 3.57 6.01 3.26
CA ARG A 220 3.03 7.35 3.06
C ARG A 220 1.51 7.36 3.12
N TYR A 221 0.85 6.22 2.83
CA TYR A 221 -0.56 6.04 3.14
C TYR A 221 -0.83 6.20 4.64
N PHE A 222 -0.13 5.43 5.48
CA PHE A 222 -0.34 5.45 6.93
C PHE A 222 0.08 6.77 7.56
N SER A 223 1.11 7.40 6.98
CA SER A 223 1.42 8.79 7.25
C SER A 223 0.21 9.62 6.88
N ASP A 224 -0.11 9.83 5.62
CA ASP A 224 -0.95 10.95 5.22
C ASP A 224 -2.44 10.72 5.52
N PHE A 225 -2.88 9.45 5.59
CA PHE A 225 -4.28 9.02 5.68
C PHE A 225 -4.58 8.06 6.83
N GLY A 226 -3.60 7.67 7.67
CA GLY A 226 -3.79 6.61 8.67
C GLY A 226 -4.83 6.88 9.77
N ASP A 227 -5.29 8.13 9.91
CA ASP A 227 -6.34 8.53 10.86
C ASP A 227 -7.72 8.70 10.17
N ILE A 228 -7.78 8.49 8.85
CA ILE A 228 -8.98 8.66 8.02
C ILE A 228 -9.38 7.27 7.51
N ASP A 229 -10.63 6.87 7.73
CA ASP A 229 -11.16 5.70 7.05
C ASP A 229 -11.47 6.09 5.59
N ILE A 230 -10.59 5.70 4.66
CA ILE A 230 -10.82 6.00 3.24
C ILE A 230 -12.09 5.33 2.74
N LEU A 231 -12.53 4.22 3.35
CA LEU A 231 -13.75 3.53 2.96
C LEU A 231 -15.01 4.32 3.29
N ASP A 232 -14.96 5.28 4.23
CA ASP A 232 -16.09 6.19 4.51
C ASP A 232 -16.38 7.14 3.33
N PHE A 233 -15.46 7.26 2.37
CA PHE A 233 -15.68 8.05 1.16
C PHE A 233 -16.32 7.24 0.01
N LEU A 234 -16.59 5.95 0.21
CA LEU A 234 -17.18 5.03 -0.78
C LEU A 234 -18.67 4.80 -0.56
#